data_AF-A0A1I8CLC2-F1
#
_entry.id   AF-A0A1I8CLC2-F1
#
_cell.length_a   1.000
_cell.length_b   1.000
_cell.length_c   1.000
_cell.angle_alpha   90.00
_cell.angle_beta   90.00
_cell.angle_gamma   90.00
#
_symmetry.space_group_name_H-M   'P 1'
#
loop_
_entity.id
_entity.type
_entity.pdbx_description
1 polymer ?
#
loop_
_entity_poly.entity_id
_entity_poly.type
_entity_poly.pdbx_seq_one_letter_code
_entity_poly.pdbx_strand_id
1 'polypeptide(L)'
;MEADMKWNDNINSDTNQDINIERDVIRIQELLDHLVGTGEVEAATIFPLQRILQSPFLNSVREVYEHIYYGLNDMYSGADQHASVTAKATVAAFAASVGHAHPRVVELPKSEQGLGFNVMGGKEQNSSVYISRIIPGGVAEKHGCLKRGDQLISVNGINVEKECHEKAVELLKAAKGSVKLVVRYTPKLLEEMEKRFERERRRQTQQSPSLPHAK
;
A
#
# COMPACT_ATOMS: atom_id res chain seq x y z
N MET A 1 -36.11 19.92 42.73
CA MET A 1 -34.68 20.17 43.00
C MET A 1 -33.99 20.06 41.65
N GLU A 2 -34.06 21.15 40.88
CA GLU A 2 -33.36 21.27 39.59
C GLU A 2 -31.89 21.56 39.88
N ALA A 3 -31.00 20.70 39.40
CA ALA A 3 -29.57 20.93 39.47
C ALA A 3 -29.17 21.74 38.23
N ASP A 4 -28.98 23.05 38.42
CA ASP A 4 -28.23 23.93 37.53
C ASP A 4 -26.81 23.37 37.33
N MET A 5 -26.58 22.65 36.23
CA MET A 5 -25.23 22.38 35.73
C MET A 5 -24.83 23.52 34.79
N LYS A 6 -24.17 24.53 35.38
CA LYS A 6 -23.39 25.53 34.65
C LYS A 6 -22.35 24.82 33.80
N TRP A 7 -22.60 24.74 32.50
CA TRP A 7 -21.55 24.47 31.52
C TRP A 7 -20.51 25.59 31.63
N ASN A 8 -19.28 25.21 31.93
CA ASN A 8 -18.18 26.14 32.05
C ASN A 8 -17.83 26.65 30.65
N ASP A 9 -18.35 27.83 30.28
CA ASP A 9 -18.15 28.54 29.00
C ASP A 9 -16.69 28.97 28.70
N ASN A 10 -15.69 28.31 29.29
CA ASN A 10 -14.29 28.61 29.04
C ASN A 10 -13.69 27.77 27.91
N ILE A 11 -14.45 27.54 26.84
CA ILE A 11 -13.96 26.91 25.60
C ILE A 11 -13.46 27.97 24.58
N ASN A 12 -13.63 29.26 24.87
CA ASN A 12 -13.27 30.35 23.95
C ASN A 12 -12.26 31.35 24.52
N SER A 13 -11.06 30.91 24.93
CA SER A 13 -10.00 31.88 25.28
C SER A 13 -8.56 31.55 24.88
N ASP A 14 -8.27 30.47 24.16
CA ASP A 14 -6.92 30.25 23.58
C ASP A 14 -6.97 30.15 22.05
N THR A 15 -6.92 31.30 21.38
CA THR A 15 -6.72 31.46 19.94
C THR A 15 -5.30 31.12 19.47
N ASN A 16 -4.61 30.20 20.16
CA ASN A 16 -3.28 29.74 19.79
C ASN A 16 -3.00 28.32 20.31
N GLN A 17 -3.94 27.39 20.13
CA GLN A 17 -3.68 25.98 20.44
C GLN A 17 -3.11 25.27 19.22
N ASP A 18 -1.83 24.91 19.33
CA ASP A 18 -1.12 24.01 18.44
C ASP A 18 -2.03 22.86 18.01
N ILE A 19 -2.18 22.68 16.70
CA ILE A 19 -2.98 21.60 16.12
C ILE A 19 -2.34 20.27 16.55
N ASN A 20 -2.95 19.59 17.52
CA ASN A 20 -2.47 18.33 18.06
C ASN A 20 -3.51 17.25 17.82
N ILE A 21 -3.27 16.49 16.74
CA ILE A 21 -4.16 15.44 16.26
C ILE A 21 -4.40 14.34 17.30
N GLU A 22 -3.47 14.09 18.23
CA GLU A 22 -3.65 13.12 19.31
C GLU A 22 -4.69 13.61 20.32
N ARG A 23 -4.58 14.88 20.75
CA ARG A 23 -5.54 15.51 21.67
C ARG A 23 -6.93 15.59 21.06
N ASP A 24 -7.01 15.93 19.78
CA ASP A 24 -8.28 16.03 19.07
C ASP A 24 -8.94 14.65 18.89
N VAL A 25 -8.17 13.61 18.59
CA VAL A 25 -8.70 12.22 18.51
C VAL A 25 -9.25 11.76 19.86
N ILE A 26 -8.56 12.04 20.96
CA ILE A 26 -9.02 11.71 22.32
C ILE A 26 -10.33 12.45 22.63
N ARG A 27 -10.38 13.77 22.39
CA ARG A 27 -11.57 14.59 22.64
C ARG A 27 -12.77 14.11 21.81
N ILE A 28 -12.54 13.71 20.55
CA ILE A 28 -13.60 13.17 19.68
C ILE A 28 -14.09 11.82 20.21
N GLN A 29 -13.22 10.95 20.72
CA GLN A 29 -13.63 9.68 21.33
C GLN A 29 -14.52 9.91 22.57
N GLU A 30 -14.13 10.83 23.45
CA GLU A 30 -14.91 11.19 24.64
C GLU A 30 -16.30 11.74 24.28
N LEU A 31 -16.37 12.59 23.25
CA LEU A 31 -17.63 13.13 22.73
C LEU A 31 -18.53 12.04 22.13
N LEU A 32 -17.95 11.12 21.35
CA LEU A 32 -18.71 10.01 20.78
C LEU A 32 -19.26 9.08 21.86
N ASP A 33 -18.48 8.80 22.90
CA ASP A 33 -18.92 7.98 24.05
C ASP A 33 -20.05 8.68 24.83
N HIS A 34 -19.95 10.01 25.01
CA HIS A 34 -20.99 10.81 25.63
C HIS A 34 -22.30 10.79 24.82
N LEU A 35 -22.24 10.94 23.49
CA LEU A 35 -23.41 10.91 22.60
C LEU A 35 -24.12 9.55 22.57
N VAL A 36 -23.38 8.45 22.71
CA VAL A 36 -23.97 7.12 22.92
C VAL A 36 -24.63 7.03 24.29
N GLY A 37 -23.97 7.56 25.33
CA GLY A 37 -24.44 7.53 26.71
C GLY A 37 -25.71 8.36 26.96
N THR A 38 -25.88 9.49 26.27
CA THR A 38 -27.09 10.33 26.34
C THR A 38 -28.24 9.81 25.48
N GLY A 39 -27.99 8.86 24.59
CA GLY A 39 -28.99 8.32 23.66
C GLY A 39 -29.38 9.27 22.53
N GLU A 40 -28.63 10.37 22.34
CA GLU A 40 -28.86 11.34 21.25
C GLU A 40 -28.55 10.74 19.88
N VAL A 41 -27.63 9.77 19.81
CA VAL A 41 -27.21 9.13 18.57
C VAL A 41 -27.17 7.62 18.74
N GLU A 42 -27.75 6.91 17.79
CA GLU A 42 -27.78 5.45 17.79
C GLU A 42 -26.36 4.88 17.65
N ALA A 43 -26.00 3.93 18.53
CA ALA A 43 -24.66 3.36 18.59
C ALA A 43 -24.18 2.79 17.24
N ALA A 44 -25.09 2.27 16.43
CA ALA A 44 -24.81 1.76 15.08
C ALA A 44 -24.16 2.82 14.15
N THR A 45 -24.45 4.10 14.38
CA THR A 45 -23.89 5.23 13.62
C THR A 45 -22.51 5.65 14.13
N ILE A 46 -22.23 5.40 15.42
CA ILE A 46 -20.99 5.80 16.09
C ILE A 46 -19.89 4.75 15.97
N PHE A 47 -20.24 3.45 15.97
CA PHE A 47 -19.27 2.34 15.83
C PHE A 47 -18.32 2.48 14.63
N PRO A 48 -18.79 2.83 13.40
CA PRO A 48 -17.90 3.06 12.27
C PRO A 48 -16.90 4.20 12.49
N LEU A 49 -17.31 5.27 13.16
CA LEU A 49 -16.47 6.44 13.45
C LEU A 49 -15.40 6.10 14.49
N GLN A 50 -15.76 5.42 15.58
CA GLN A 50 -14.81 4.91 16.57
C GLN A 50 -13.79 3.97 15.92
N ARG A 51 -14.25 3.07 15.03
CA ARG A 51 -13.36 2.15 14.31
C ARG A 51 -12.37 2.87 13.38
N ILE A 52 -12.78 4.00 12.79
CA ILE A 52 -11.91 4.83 11.96
C ILE A 52 -10.88 5.54 12.84
N LEU A 53 -11.30 6.18 13.93
CA LEU A 53 -10.42 6.89 14.86
C LEU A 53 -9.37 5.98 15.50
N GLN A 54 -9.70 4.71 15.74
CA GLN A 54 -8.79 3.70 16.26
C GLN A 54 -8.06 2.91 15.17
N SER A 55 -8.23 3.28 13.90
CA SER A 55 -7.67 2.49 12.80
C SER A 55 -6.15 2.60 12.75
N PRO A 56 -5.46 1.52 12.34
CA PRO A 56 -4.02 1.57 12.06
C PRO A 56 -3.65 2.68 11.06
N PHE A 57 -4.55 2.98 10.12
CA PHE A 57 -4.35 4.05 9.14
C PHE A 57 -4.28 5.44 9.79
N LEU A 58 -5.26 5.81 10.63
CA LEU A 58 -5.26 7.09 11.32
C LEU A 58 -4.10 7.22 12.32
N ASN A 59 -3.73 6.11 12.98
CA ASN A 59 -2.53 6.06 13.81
C ASN A 59 -1.26 6.31 13.00
N SER A 60 -1.10 5.70 11.82
CA SER A 60 0.05 5.97 10.96
C SER A 60 0.07 7.40 10.42
N VAL A 61 -1.10 7.99 10.12
CA VAL A 61 -1.20 9.40 9.71
C VAL A 61 -0.79 10.32 10.86
N ARG A 62 -1.24 10.02 12.09
CA ARG A 62 -0.84 10.71 13.31
C ARG A 62 0.66 10.64 13.55
N GLU A 63 1.25 9.46 13.48
CA GLU A 63 2.70 9.27 13.67
C GLU A 63 3.50 10.11 12.67
N VAL A 64 3.11 10.12 11.40
CA VAL A 64 3.75 10.94 10.37
C VAL A 64 3.58 12.43 10.65
N TYR A 65 2.38 12.86 11.08
CA TYR A 65 2.12 14.25 11.44
C TYR A 65 2.98 14.70 12.62
N GLU A 66 3.01 13.93 13.71
CA GLU A 66 3.81 14.24 14.90
C GLU A 66 5.31 14.22 14.61
N HIS A 67 5.81 13.23 13.85
CA HIS A 67 7.24 13.16 13.51
C HIS A 67 7.70 14.34 12.66
N ILE A 68 6.85 14.82 11.76
CA ILE A 68 7.16 15.92 10.86
C ILE A 68 6.95 17.26 11.56
N TYR A 69 5.90 17.40 12.37
CA TYR A 69 5.60 18.63 13.09
C TYR A 69 6.61 18.88 14.21
N TYR A 70 6.94 17.88 15.03
CA TYR A 70 7.92 18.04 16.11
C TYR A 70 9.37 17.83 15.65
N GLY A 71 9.63 16.99 14.64
CA GLY A 71 10.98 16.74 14.14
C GLY A 71 11.54 17.83 13.21
N LEU A 72 10.69 18.69 12.63
CA LEU A 72 11.10 19.83 11.80
C LEU A 72 10.97 21.18 12.51
N ASN A 73 10.44 21.20 13.74
CA ASN A 73 10.24 22.43 14.51
C ASN A 73 11.57 23.12 14.91
N ASP A 74 12.69 22.40 14.85
CA ASP A 74 14.02 22.96 15.09
C ASP A 74 14.65 23.65 13.86
N MET A 75 14.04 23.60 12.66
CA MET A 75 14.67 24.17 11.44
C MET A 75 13.79 25.03 10.52
N TYR A 76 12.46 25.10 10.65
CA TYR A 76 11.63 25.87 9.71
C TYR A 76 10.57 26.69 10.44
N SER A 77 10.64 28.02 10.28
CA SER A 77 9.72 28.99 10.86
C SER A 77 8.78 29.52 9.76
N GLY A 78 7.51 29.07 9.75
CA GLY A 78 6.47 29.68 8.90
C GLY A 78 5.25 28.80 8.63
N ALA A 79 4.07 29.25 9.10
CA ALA A 79 2.78 28.53 9.04
C ALA A 79 2.41 27.99 7.63
N ASP A 80 2.70 28.72 6.56
CA ASP A 80 2.40 28.31 5.18
C ASP A 80 3.27 27.14 4.70
N GLN A 81 4.50 27.02 5.20
CA GLN A 81 5.37 25.90 4.87
C GLN A 81 4.99 24.64 5.66
N HIS A 82 4.50 24.78 6.90
CA HIS A 82 3.95 23.65 7.66
C HIS A 82 2.73 23.05 6.96
N ALA A 83 1.81 23.88 6.45
CA ALA A 83 0.67 23.40 5.67
C ALA A 83 1.11 22.63 4.40
N SER A 84 2.16 23.11 3.72
CA SER A 84 2.71 22.46 2.52
C SER A 84 3.38 21.10 2.84
N VAL A 85 4.15 21.05 3.92
CA VAL A 85 4.85 19.82 4.34
C VAL A 85 3.86 18.79 4.85
N THR A 86 2.89 19.20 5.67
CA THR A 86 1.77 18.36 6.12
C THR A 86 0.96 17.84 4.94
N ALA A 87 0.61 18.68 3.96
CA ALA A 87 -0.10 18.24 2.77
C ALA A 87 0.72 17.20 1.98
N LYS A 88 2.03 17.42 1.79
CA LYS A 88 2.92 16.46 1.11
C LYS A 88 3.03 15.14 1.87
N ALA A 89 3.12 15.20 3.20
CA ALA A 89 3.22 14.03 4.06
C ALA A 89 1.92 13.23 4.12
N THR A 90 0.78 13.89 4.25
CA THR A 90 -0.55 13.25 4.20
C THR A 90 -0.82 12.65 2.82
N VAL A 91 -0.43 13.33 1.73
CA VAL A 91 -0.49 12.77 0.38
C VAL A 91 0.45 11.56 0.24
N ALA A 92 1.66 11.60 0.79
CA ALA A 92 2.59 10.47 0.78
C ALA A 92 2.08 9.29 1.62
N ALA A 93 1.51 9.54 2.79
CA ALA A 93 0.91 8.54 3.68
C ALA A 93 -0.36 7.94 3.06
N PHE A 94 -1.19 8.74 2.41
CA PHE A 94 -2.37 8.28 1.68
C PHE A 94 -1.97 7.49 0.41
N ALA A 95 -0.97 7.95 -0.32
CA ALA A 95 -0.37 7.22 -1.44
C ALA A 95 0.23 5.87 -0.99
N ALA A 96 0.77 5.81 0.23
CA ALA A 96 1.26 4.59 0.84
C ALA A 96 0.13 3.69 1.38
N SER A 97 -0.97 4.27 1.91
CA SER A 97 -2.08 3.56 2.54
C SER A 97 -3.15 3.05 1.57
N VAL A 98 -3.27 3.64 0.37
CA VAL A 98 -3.99 3.04 -0.76
C VAL A 98 -3.14 1.88 -1.30
N GLY A 99 -3.12 0.80 -0.52
CA GLY A 99 -2.63 -0.54 -0.83
C GLY A 99 -1.48 -0.62 -1.83
N HIS A 100 -0.29 -0.13 -1.50
CA HIS A 100 0.94 -0.38 -2.27
C HIS A 100 0.83 -0.21 -3.81
N ALA A 101 -0.07 0.65 -4.28
CA ALA A 101 -0.28 0.92 -5.71
C ALA A 101 0.78 1.86 -6.31
N HIS A 102 1.70 2.38 -5.51
CA HIS A 102 2.79 3.23 -5.97
C HIS A 102 4.05 2.42 -6.28
N PRO A 103 4.75 2.75 -7.39
CA PRO A 103 6.04 2.16 -7.70
C PRO A 103 7.04 2.35 -6.57
N ARG A 104 7.68 1.26 -6.12
CA ARG A 104 8.72 1.26 -5.11
C ARG A 104 10.01 0.66 -5.67
N VAL A 105 11.13 1.16 -5.18
CA VAL A 105 12.45 0.65 -5.52
C VAL A 105 12.81 -0.50 -4.56
N VAL A 106 13.30 -1.59 -5.12
CA VAL A 106 13.77 -2.76 -4.37
C VAL A 106 15.15 -3.12 -4.88
N GLU A 107 16.11 -3.28 -3.98
CA GLU A 107 17.43 -3.80 -4.33
C GLU A 107 17.61 -5.18 -3.74
N LEU A 108 18.04 -6.14 -4.57
CA LEU A 108 18.24 -7.53 -4.17
C LEU A 108 19.63 -7.99 -4.56
N PRO A 109 20.38 -8.66 -3.66
CA PRO A 109 21.60 -9.34 -4.04
C PRO A 109 21.28 -10.52 -4.96
N LYS A 110 22.16 -10.80 -5.92
CA LYS A 110 22.04 -11.97 -6.77
C LYS A 110 22.90 -13.09 -6.22
N SER A 111 22.25 -14.19 -5.84
CA SER A 111 22.93 -15.42 -5.41
C SER A 111 23.25 -16.33 -6.59
N GLU A 112 24.06 -17.38 -6.37
CA GLU A 112 24.30 -18.44 -7.36
C GLU A 112 23.01 -19.17 -7.78
N GLN A 113 22.02 -19.25 -6.88
CA GLN A 113 20.70 -19.83 -7.14
C GLN A 113 19.72 -18.83 -7.80
N GLY A 114 20.18 -17.60 -8.08
CA GLY A 114 19.38 -16.53 -8.66
C GLY A 114 18.75 -15.59 -7.63
N LEU A 115 17.58 -15.04 -7.97
CA LEU A 115 16.90 -13.98 -7.21
C LEU A 115 15.77 -14.51 -6.30
N GLY A 116 15.37 -15.78 -6.43
CA GLY A 116 14.38 -16.39 -5.55
C GLY A 116 12.92 -16.05 -5.85
N PHE A 117 12.56 -15.72 -7.10
CA PHE A 117 11.17 -15.50 -7.51
C PHE A 117 10.94 -15.91 -8.97
N ASN A 118 9.68 -16.17 -9.33
CA ASN A 118 9.25 -16.44 -10.70
C ASN A 118 8.46 -15.26 -11.26
N VAL A 119 8.60 -15.06 -12.56
CA VAL A 119 7.83 -14.06 -13.31
C VAL A 119 6.86 -14.71 -14.28
N MET A 120 5.79 -14.02 -14.64
CA MET A 120 4.83 -14.41 -15.68
C MET A 120 4.30 -13.18 -16.42
N GLY A 121 3.55 -13.41 -17.51
CA GLY A 121 3.06 -12.35 -18.39
C GLY A 121 4.18 -11.79 -19.26
N GLY A 122 3.88 -10.69 -19.96
CA GLY A 122 4.73 -10.15 -21.02
C GLY A 122 3.88 -9.63 -22.17
N LYS A 123 4.43 -8.71 -22.96
CA LYS A 123 3.73 -8.05 -24.06
C LYS A 123 3.11 -9.04 -25.04
N GLU A 124 3.76 -10.17 -25.31
CA GLU A 124 3.27 -11.22 -26.21
C GLU A 124 1.96 -11.85 -25.74
N GLN A 125 1.64 -11.74 -24.45
CA GLN A 125 0.39 -12.21 -23.84
C GLN A 125 -0.59 -11.06 -23.56
N ASN A 126 -0.36 -9.88 -24.15
CA ASN A 126 -1.09 -8.63 -23.88
C ASN A 126 -1.15 -8.32 -22.38
N SER A 127 -0.02 -8.46 -21.70
CA SER A 127 0.09 -8.22 -20.26
C SER A 127 1.45 -7.64 -19.86
N SER A 128 1.53 -7.04 -18.69
CA SER A 128 2.81 -6.68 -18.07
C SER A 128 3.47 -7.90 -17.42
N VAL A 129 4.73 -7.75 -17.03
CA VAL A 129 5.47 -8.79 -16.30
C VAL A 129 5.16 -8.69 -14.80
N TYR A 130 4.80 -9.81 -14.19
CA TYR A 130 4.44 -9.90 -12.77
C TYR A 130 5.26 -10.96 -12.05
N ILE A 131 5.49 -10.76 -10.76
CA ILE A 131 5.99 -11.78 -9.85
C ILE A 131 4.84 -12.72 -9.50
N SER A 132 4.89 -13.92 -10.07
CA SER A 132 3.87 -14.96 -9.88
C SER A 132 4.08 -15.78 -8.62
N ARG A 133 5.34 -15.91 -8.19
CA ARG A 133 5.72 -16.73 -7.03
C ARG A 133 7.00 -16.22 -6.38
N ILE A 134 7.04 -16.23 -5.06
CA ILE A 134 8.26 -16.11 -4.27
C ILE A 134 8.72 -17.53 -3.90
N ILE A 135 10.02 -17.82 -4.08
CA ILE A 135 10.60 -19.14 -3.81
C ILE A 135 10.92 -19.23 -2.31
N PRO A 136 10.37 -20.23 -1.59
CA PRO A 136 10.67 -20.44 -0.18
C PRO A 136 12.17 -20.65 0.06
N GLY A 137 12.73 -19.99 1.08
CA GLY A 137 14.15 -19.99 1.38
C GLY A 137 15.03 -19.23 0.37
N GLY A 138 14.44 -18.66 -0.69
CA GLY A 138 15.12 -17.89 -1.71
C GLY A 138 15.49 -16.47 -1.26
N VAL A 139 16.31 -15.78 -2.06
CA VAL A 139 16.78 -14.42 -1.73
C VAL A 139 15.62 -13.45 -1.56
N ALA A 140 14.65 -13.45 -2.48
CA ALA A 140 13.49 -12.56 -2.41
C ALA A 140 12.63 -12.76 -1.15
N GLU A 141 12.48 -14.00 -0.66
CA GLU A 141 11.76 -14.28 0.58
C GLU A 141 12.55 -13.78 1.80
N LYS A 142 13.84 -14.15 1.89
CA LYS A 142 14.71 -13.74 3.00
C LYS A 142 14.85 -12.23 3.13
N HIS A 143 14.80 -11.52 2.00
CA HIS A 143 14.88 -10.06 1.98
C HIS A 143 13.51 -9.38 2.25
N GLY A 144 12.39 -10.10 2.10
CA GLY A 144 11.05 -9.64 2.49
C GLY A 144 10.45 -8.47 1.69
N CYS A 145 11.16 -7.95 0.69
CA CYS A 145 10.81 -6.72 -0.04
C CYS A 145 9.93 -6.96 -1.29
N LEU A 146 9.90 -8.20 -1.78
CA LEU A 146 9.06 -8.62 -2.91
C LEU A 146 7.91 -9.51 -2.45
N LYS A 147 6.78 -9.40 -3.14
CA LYS A 147 5.57 -10.16 -2.87
C LYS A 147 5.00 -10.69 -4.19
N ARG A 148 4.29 -11.83 -4.11
CA ARG A 148 3.45 -12.29 -5.23
C ARG A 148 2.42 -11.20 -5.54
N GLY A 149 2.25 -10.87 -6.82
CA GLY A 149 1.37 -9.79 -7.26
C GLY A 149 2.07 -8.45 -7.49
N ASP A 150 3.38 -8.38 -7.26
CA ASP A 150 4.18 -7.24 -7.73
C ASP A 150 4.29 -7.26 -9.25
N GLN A 151 3.85 -6.17 -9.90
CA GLN A 151 4.17 -5.85 -11.28
C GLN A 151 5.61 -5.34 -11.36
N LEU A 152 6.38 -5.88 -12.30
CA LEU A 152 7.73 -5.42 -12.61
C LEU A 152 7.67 -4.23 -13.57
N ILE A 153 8.18 -3.08 -13.14
CA ILE A 153 8.18 -1.82 -13.90
C ILE A 153 9.54 -1.59 -14.55
N SER A 154 10.63 -1.78 -13.80
CA SER A 154 11.98 -1.63 -14.36
C SER A 154 12.99 -2.57 -13.71
N VAL A 155 14.05 -2.88 -14.45
CA VAL A 155 15.21 -3.68 -14.02
C VAL A 155 16.47 -2.88 -14.32
N ASN A 156 17.25 -2.55 -13.28
CA ASN A 156 18.46 -1.73 -13.36
C ASN A 156 18.27 -0.43 -14.16
N GLY A 157 17.11 0.21 -14.00
CA GLY A 157 16.76 1.46 -14.68
C GLY A 157 16.16 1.30 -16.09
N ILE A 158 16.10 0.08 -16.63
CA ILE A 158 15.46 -0.21 -17.92
C ILE A 158 13.99 -0.54 -17.68
N ASN A 159 13.08 0.23 -18.27
CA ASN A 159 11.63 -0.02 -18.18
C ASN A 159 11.26 -1.32 -18.92
N VAL A 160 10.46 -2.18 -18.28
CA VAL A 160 10.00 -3.47 -18.82
C VAL A 160 8.48 -3.61 -18.85
N GLU A 161 7.70 -2.56 -18.55
CA GLU A 161 6.23 -2.62 -18.48
C GLU A 161 5.56 -3.04 -19.80
N LYS A 162 6.20 -2.66 -20.91
CA LYS A 162 5.74 -2.91 -22.28
C LYS A 162 6.70 -3.80 -23.06
N GLU A 163 7.53 -4.56 -22.36
CA GLU A 163 8.49 -5.47 -22.98
C GLU A 163 7.96 -6.91 -22.97
N CYS A 164 8.55 -7.75 -23.83
CA CYS A 164 8.24 -9.17 -23.86
C CYS A 164 8.79 -9.88 -22.61
N HIS A 165 8.16 -11.01 -22.25
CA HIS A 165 8.60 -11.83 -21.12
C HIS A 165 10.10 -12.14 -21.14
N GLU A 166 10.58 -12.60 -22.29
CA GLU A 166 11.98 -12.98 -22.50
C GLU A 166 12.95 -11.84 -22.22
N LYS A 167 12.57 -10.60 -22.60
CA LYS A 167 13.43 -9.43 -22.39
C LYS A 167 13.59 -9.10 -20.91
N ALA A 168 12.50 -9.15 -20.16
CA ALA A 168 12.56 -8.94 -18.71
C ALA A 168 13.41 -10.02 -18.03
N VAL A 169 13.26 -11.29 -18.44
CA VAL A 169 14.06 -12.41 -17.93
C VAL A 169 15.55 -12.24 -18.27
N GLU A 170 15.86 -11.82 -19.50
CA GLU A 170 17.23 -11.53 -19.93
C GLU A 170 17.87 -10.46 -19.03
N LEU A 171 17.18 -9.36 -18.76
CA LEU A 171 17.69 -8.28 -17.89
C LEU A 171 17.93 -8.75 -16.45
N LEU A 172 17.01 -9.54 -15.88
CA LEU A 172 17.18 -10.13 -14.54
C LEU A 172 18.36 -11.11 -14.50
N LYS A 173 18.57 -11.88 -15.58
CA LYS A 173 19.70 -12.81 -15.72
C LYS A 173 21.03 -12.11 -16.00
N ALA A 174 21.02 -10.95 -16.66
CA ALA A 174 22.22 -10.18 -16.97
C ALA A 174 22.78 -9.42 -15.75
N ALA A 175 21.95 -9.11 -14.76
CA ALA A 175 22.38 -8.44 -13.53
C ALA A 175 23.52 -9.20 -12.82
N LYS A 176 24.51 -8.48 -12.27
CA LYS A 176 25.66 -9.02 -11.53
C LYS A 176 25.75 -8.30 -10.18
N GLY A 177 26.05 -9.05 -9.12
CA GLY A 177 26.14 -8.49 -7.76
C GLY A 177 24.78 -8.21 -7.15
N SER A 178 24.13 -7.10 -7.52
CA SER A 178 22.77 -6.75 -7.12
C SER A 178 21.89 -6.42 -8.32
N VAL A 179 20.58 -6.43 -8.09
CA VAL A 179 19.58 -5.98 -9.06
C VAL A 179 18.69 -4.94 -8.40
N LYS A 180 18.53 -3.80 -9.05
CA LYS A 180 17.63 -2.72 -8.66
C LYS A 180 16.34 -2.84 -9.47
N LEU A 181 15.25 -3.15 -8.82
CA LEU A 181 13.93 -3.30 -9.40
C LEU A 181 13.06 -2.11 -9.04
N VAL A 182 12.19 -1.70 -9.95
CA VAL A 182 11.02 -0.88 -9.60
C VAL A 182 9.80 -1.77 -9.74
N VAL A 183 9.02 -1.89 -8.68
CA VAL A 183 7.85 -2.76 -8.62
C VAL A 183 6.63 -2.03 -8.07
N ARG A 184 5.44 -2.48 -8.45
CA ARG A 184 4.17 -1.95 -7.93
C ARG A 184 3.28 -3.13 -7.54
N TYR A 185 2.68 -3.07 -6.35
CA TYR A 185 1.85 -4.17 -5.87
C TYR A 185 0.44 -4.07 -6.45
N THR A 186 0.10 -5.01 -7.34
CA THR A 186 -1.21 -5.07 -8.02
C THR A 186 -1.73 -6.51 -8.06
N PRO A 187 -1.98 -7.15 -6.90
CA PRO A 187 -2.35 -8.56 -6.82
C PRO A 187 -3.67 -8.90 -7.54
N LYS A 188 -4.64 -7.98 -7.54
CA LYS A 188 -5.92 -8.17 -8.24
C LYS A 188 -5.74 -8.35 -9.75
N LEU A 189 -4.82 -7.58 -10.36
CA LEU A 189 -4.52 -7.71 -11.78
C LEU A 189 -3.82 -9.04 -12.09
N LEU A 190 -2.92 -9.49 -11.21
CA LEU A 190 -2.31 -10.82 -11.34
C LEU A 190 -3.38 -11.93 -11.31
N GLU A 191 -4.31 -11.89 -10.36
CA GLU A 191 -5.40 -12.88 -10.26
C GLU A 191 -6.31 -12.88 -11.50
N GLU A 192 -6.64 -11.70 -12.04
CA GLU A 192 -7.42 -11.56 -13.27
C GLU A 192 -6.68 -12.16 -14.48
N MET A 193 -5.37 -11.92 -14.57
CA MET A 193 -4.52 -12.50 -15.61
C MET A 193 -4.44 -14.02 -15.50
N GLU A 194 -4.20 -14.57 -14.31
CA GLU A 194 -4.16 -16.02 -14.08
C GLU A 194 -5.48 -16.67 -14.50
N LYS A 195 -6.62 -16.06 -14.14
CA LYS A 195 -7.95 -16.52 -14.57
C LYS A 195 -8.10 -16.48 -16.09
N ARG A 196 -7.60 -15.44 -16.75
CA ARG A 196 -7.64 -15.31 -18.21
C ARG A 196 -6.84 -16.42 -18.88
N PHE A 197 -5.60 -16.63 -18.46
CA PHE A 197 -4.73 -17.66 -19.05
C PHE A 197 -5.28 -19.07 -18.81
N GLU A 198 -5.87 -19.34 -17.64
CA GLU A 198 -6.51 -20.63 -17.38
C GLU A 198 -7.73 -20.86 -18.29
N ARG A 199 -8.54 -19.83 -18.59
CA ARG A 199 -9.64 -19.94 -19.56
C ARG A 199 -9.14 -20.20 -20.98
N GLU A 200 -8.09 -19.51 -21.41
CA GLU A 200 -7.50 -19.70 -22.74
C GLU A 200 -6.89 -21.10 -22.89
N ARG A 201 -6.19 -21.59 -21.86
CA ARG A 201 -5.62 -22.95 -21.86
C ARG A 201 -6.70 -24.03 -21.95
N ARG A 202 -7.79 -23.90 -21.18
CA ARG A 202 -8.94 -24.83 -21.24
C ARG A 202 -9.57 -24.90 -22.63
N ARG A 203 -9.67 -23.77 -23.33
CA ARG A 203 -10.19 -23.72 -24.70
C ARG A 203 -9.29 -24.47 -25.69
N GLN A 204 -7.97 -24.35 -25.56
CA GLN A 204 -7.02 -25.06 -26.41
C GLN A 204 -7.04 -26.58 -26.17
N THR A 205 -7.11 -27.03 -24.91
CA THR A 205 -7.16 -28.46 -24.59
C THR A 205 -8.47 -29.14 -25.04
N GLN A 206 -9.59 -28.40 -25.06
CA GLN A 206 -10.87 -28.93 -25.55
C GLN A 206 -11.01 -28.95 -27.09
N GLN A 207 -10.10 -28.30 -27.83
CA GLN A 207 -10.11 -28.27 -29.31
C GLN A 207 -9.13 -29.25 -29.96
N SER A 208 -8.41 -30.08 -29.20
CA SER A 208 -7.51 -31.11 -29.74
C SER A 208 -8.27 -32.41 -29.98
N PRO A 209 -8.52 -32.87 -31.23
CA PRO A 209 -9.15 -34.16 -31.47
C PRO A 209 -8.15 -35.27 -31.17
N SER A 210 -8.52 -36.25 -30.34
CA SER A 210 -7.78 -37.49 -30.19
C SER A 210 -7.70 -38.20 -31.54
N LEU A 211 -6.50 -38.33 -32.13
CA LEU A 211 -6.32 -39.20 -33.30
C LEU A 211 -6.74 -40.63 -32.93
N PRO A 212 -7.64 -41.28 -33.69
CA PRO A 212 -7.97 -42.68 -33.46
C PRO A 212 -6.72 -43.53 -33.74
N HIS A 213 -6.39 -44.40 -32.79
CA HIS A 213 -5.34 -45.41 -32.97
C HIS A 213 -5.76 -46.34 -34.11
N ALA A 214 -5.01 -46.31 -35.21
CA ALA A 214 -5.18 -47.26 -36.29
C ALA A 214 -4.80 -48.68 -35.79
N LYS A 215 -5.68 -49.64 -36.08
CA LYS A 215 -5.51 -51.07 -35.78
C LYS A 215 -4.39 -51.70 -36.59
#